data_AF-A0A4U8W7R2-F1
#
_entry.id   AF-A0A4U8W7R2-F1
#
_cell.length_a   1.000
_cell.length_b   1.000
_cell.length_c   1.000
_cell.angle_alpha   90.00
_cell.angle_beta   90.00
_cell.angle_gamma   90.00
#
_symmetry.space_group_name_H-M   'P 1'
#
loop_
_entity.id
_entity.type
_entity.pdbx_description
1 polymer ?
#
loop_
_entity_poly.entity_id
_entity_poly.type
_entity_poly.pdbx_seq_one_letter_code
_entity_poly.pdbx_strand_id
1 'polypeptide(L)' 'MPKIQLKTIIKADIETVFDLARDIDLHQKSASQNNETAVAGKTSGLIEEGESVTWRAKHLGFY' A
#
# COMPACT_ATOMS: atom_id res chain seq x y z
N MET A 1 -6.04 -21.04 -14.48
CA MET A 1 -6.43 -20.14 -13.36
C MET A 1 -6.84 -18.79 -13.94
N PRO A 2 -7.90 -18.15 -13.45
CA PRO A 2 -8.30 -16.83 -13.93
C PRO A 2 -7.25 -15.77 -13.55
N LYS A 3 -7.02 -14.79 -14.42
CA LYS A 3 -6.10 -13.67 -14.22
C LYS A 3 -6.86 -12.36 -14.40
N ILE A 4 -6.74 -11.45 -13.43
CA ILE A 4 -7.25 -10.08 -13.56
C ILE A 4 -6.07 -9.18 -13.92
N GLN A 5 -6.21 -8.37 -14.97
CA GLN A 5 -5.21 -7.40 -15.40
C GLN A 5 -5.83 -6.00 -15.41
N LEU A 6 -5.21 -5.08 -14.68
CA LEU A 6 -5.62 -3.68 -14.61
C LEU A 6 -4.49 -2.81 -15.15
N LYS A 7 -4.83 -1.73 -15.86
CA LYS A 7 -3.86 -0.74 -16.36
C LYS A 7 -4.36 0.65 -16.04
N THR A 8 -3.54 1.42 -15.32
CA THR A 8 -3.79 2.83 -15.01
C THR A 8 -2.66 3.65 -15.60
N ILE A 9 -2.99 4.69 -16.38
CA ILE A 9 -2.00 5.61 -16.95
C ILE A 9 -1.89 6.81 -16.03
N ILE A 10 -0.70 7.07 -15.51
CA ILE A 10 -0.42 8.19 -14.60
C ILE A 10 0.52 9.15 -15.32
N LYS A 11 0.16 10.44 -15.38
CA LYS A 11 0.98 11.50 -15.98
C LYS A 11 1.99 12.03 -14.95
N ALA A 12 2.96 11.20 -14.58
CA ALA A 12 4.04 11.52 -13.65
C ALA A 12 5.32 10.79 -14.05
N ASP A 13 6.44 11.18 -13.44
CA ASP A 13 7.72 10.49 -13.58
C ASP A 13 7.66 9.05 -13.03
N ILE A 14 8.42 8.13 -13.64
CA ILE A 14 8.36 6.70 -13.32
C ILE A 14 8.88 6.40 -11.91
N GLU A 15 9.96 7.06 -11.49
CA GLU A 15 10.55 6.87 -10.16
C GLU A 15 9.60 7.39 -9.09
N THR A 16 8.95 8.53 -9.35
CA THR A 16 7.92 9.07 -8.45
C THR A 16 6.77 8.10 -8.27
N VAL A 17 6.26 7.50 -9.34
CA VAL A 17 5.17 6.51 -9.24
C VAL A 17 5.63 5.25 -8.52
N PHE A 18 6.87 4.80 -8.76
CA PHE A 18 7.44 3.64 -8.10
C PHE A 18 7.63 3.86 -6.60
N ASP A 19 8.21 4.99 -6.20
CA ASP A 19 8.40 5.35 -4.79
C ASP A 19 7.07 5.51 -4.05
N LEU A 20 6.09 6.18 -4.66
CA LEU A 20 4.76 6.30 -4.05
C LEU A 20 4.03 4.96 -3.96
N ALA A 21 4.25 4.04 -4.89
CA ALA A 21 3.66 2.70 -4.85
C ALA A 21 4.20 1.83 -3.70
N ARG A 22 5.40 2.15 -3.20
CA ARG A 22 6.08 1.45 -2.10
C ARG A 22 6.16 2.28 -0.80
N ASP A 23 5.45 3.39 -0.72
CA ASP A 23 5.38 4.24 0.47
C ASP A 23 4.25 3.77 1.40
N ILE A 24 4.62 3.33 2.61
CA ILE A 24 3.71 2.82 3.64
C ILE A 24 2.82 3.94 4.20
N ASP A 25 3.36 5.15 4.36
CA ASP A 25 2.61 6.30 4.87
C ASP A 25 1.55 6.76 3.87
N LEU A 26 1.88 6.74 2.58
CA LEU A 26 0.92 7.03 1.51
C LEU A 26 -0.16 5.95 1.43
N HIS A 27 0.24 4.68 1.55
CA HIS A 27 -0.70 3.56 1.56
C HIS A 27 -1.77 3.74 2.63
N GLN A 28 -1.37 3.99 3.88
CA GLN A 28 -2.29 4.25 4.99
C GLN A 28 -3.22 5.44 4.73
N LYS A 29 -2.71 6.53 4.16
CA LYS A 29 -3.54 7.69 3.79
C LYS A 29 -4.60 7.32 2.76
N SER A 30 -4.22 6.54 1.74
CA SER A 30 -5.11 6.09 0.67
C SER A 30 -6.22 5.14 1.18
N ALA A 31 -5.93 4.35 2.22
CA ALA A 31 -6.83 3.38 2.83
C ALA A 31 -7.48 3.88 4.15
N SER A 32 -7.40 5.18 4.43
CA SER A 32 -7.87 5.79 5.68
C SER A 32 -9.34 5.50 6.02
N GLN A 33 -10.18 5.25 5.01
CA GLN A 33 -11.60 4.88 5.20
C GLN A 33 -11.80 3.53 5.92
N ASN A 34 -10.81 2.63 5.87
CA ASN A 34 -10.89 1.29 6.44
C ASN A 34 -10.12 1.15 7.77
N ASN A 35 -9.67 2.26 8.36
CA ASN A 35 -8.78 2.27 9.54
C ASN A 35 -7.54 1.38 9.35
N GLU A 36 -7.04 1.27 8.12
CA GLU A 36 -5.88 0.44 7.83
C GLU A 36 -4.62 1.05 8.44
N THR A 37 -3.93 0.25 9.26
CA THR A 37 -2.74 0.65 10.01
C THR A 37 -1.66 -0.41 9.88
N ALA A 38 -0.41 0.01 9.64
CA ALA A 38 0.73 -0.89 9.71
C ALA A 38 1.04 -1.23 11.19
N VAL A 39 1.12 -2.53 11.52
CA VAL A 39 1.24 -3.02 12.90
C VAL A 39 2.50 -3.84 13.18
N ALA A 40 3.22 -4.30 12.16
CA ALA A 40 4.51 -4.98 12.30
C ALA A 40 5.35 -4.89 11.02
N GLY A 41 6.65 -5.16 11.14
CA GLY A 41 7.60 -5.03 10.04
C GLY A 41 7.94 -3.56 9.76
N LYS A 42 8.02 -3.18 8.47
CA LYS A 42 8.21 -1.80 8.02
C LYS A 42 6.88 -1.03 8.13
N THR A 43 6.78 -0.12 9.10
CA THR A 43 5.51 0.58 9.40
C THR A 43 5.44 2.03 8.90
N SER A 44 6.49 2.55 8.25
CA SER A 44 6.51 3.90 7.68
C SER A 44 7.58 4.03 6.60
N GLY A 45 7.48 5.08 5.79
CA GLY A 45 8.39 5.37 4.69
C GLY A 45 8.37 4.33 3.56
N LEU A 46 9.46 4.28 2.81
CA LEU A 46 9.61 3.39 1.65
C LEU A 46 9.98 1.98 2.09
N ILE A 47 9.21 0.98 1.65
CA ILE A 47 9.56 -0.43 1.82
C ILE A 47 10.60 -0.86 0.78
N GLU A 48 11.55 -1.67 1.21
CA GLU A 48 12.65 -2.18 0.40
C GLU A 48 12.53 -3.69 0.12
N GLU A 49 13.34 -4.18 -0.82
CA GLU A 49 13.40 -5.60 -1.14
C GLU A 49 13.75 -6.45 0.09
N GLY A 50 12.96 -7.50 0.33
CA GLY A 50 13.13 -8.40 1.48
C GLY A 50 12.50 -7.89 2.78
N GLU A 51 12.03 -6.65 2.83
CA GLU A 51 11.22 -6.17 3.95
C GLU A 51 9.78 -6.69 3.84
N SER A 52 9.09 -6.70 4.99
CA SER A 52 7.68 -7.04 5.07
C SER A 52 6.94 -6.02 5.92
N VAL A 53 5.65 -5.84 5.65
CA VAL A 53 4.73 -5.04 6.45
C VAL A 53 3.49 -5.88 6.76
N THR A 54 3.03 -5.81 8.01
CA THR A 54 1.77 -6.41 8.44
C THR A 54 0.74 -5.31 8.64
N TRP A 55 -0.42 -5.48 8.01
CA TRP A 55 -1.54 -4.55 8.06
C TRP A 55 -2.63 -5.05 8.99
N ARG A 56 -3.28 -4.12 9.71
CA ARG A 56 -4.55 -4.34 10.38
C ARG A 56 -5.56 -3.35 9.83
N ALA A 57 -6.68 -3.84 9.32
CA ALA A 57 -7.73 -3.02 8.74
C ALA A 57 -9.11 -3.53 9.18
N LYS A 58 -10.12 -2.68 9.07
CA LYS A 58 -11.50 -3.06 9.32
C LYS A 58 -12.21 -3.33 8.00
N HIS A 59 -12.64 -4.57 7.79
CA HIS A 59 -13.44 -4.97 6.63
C HIS A 59 -14.76 -5.57 7.08
N LEU A 60 -15.86 -5.18 6.42
CA LEU A 60 -17.20 -5.74 6.66
C LEU A 60 -17.67 -5.66 8.14
N GLY A 61 -17.16 -4.70 8.90
CA GLY A 61 -17.51 -4.54 10.32
C GLY A 61 -16.53 -5.17 11.32
N PHE A 62 -15.53 -5.94 10.87
CA PHE A 62 -14.60 -6.71 11.71
C PHE A 62 -13.15 -6.29 11.49
N TYR A 63 -12.31 -6.52 12.49
CA TYR A 63 -10.87 -6.25 12.50
C TYR A 63 -10.04 -7.52 12.34
#